data_AF-A0A7K0Q7K6-F1
#
_entry.id   AF-A0A7K0Q7K6-F1
#
_cell.length_a   1.000
_cell.length_b   1.000
_cell.length_c   1.000
_cell.angle_alpha   90.00
_cell.angle_beta   90.00
_cell.angle_gamma   90.00
#
_symmetry.space_group_name_H-M   'P 1'
#
loop_
_entity.id
_entity.type
_entity.pdbx_description
1 polymer ?
#
loop_
_entity_poly.entity_id
_entity_poly.type
_entity_poly.pdbx_seq_one_letter_code
_entity_poly.pdbx_strand_id
1 'polypeptide(L)'
;MVHTSPLDQPGIGDAGGMNIYVLESAQRMAAMGVEVDIFTRRTDSEAPEIVEISKGVRVRYFDCGHGHLTKEQLPTHIVGLSKEFLRIIKSENYDAIHSHYWISGKVAMPAAA
;
A
#
# COMPACT_ATOMS: atom_id res chain seq x y z
N MET A 1 -0.91 -2.48 -1.40
CA MET A 1 -0.21 -2.74 -2.68
C MET A 1 1.22 -2.24 -2.58
N VAL A 2 2.20 -3.13 -2.45
CA VAL A 2 3.62 -2.72 -2.24
C VAL A 2 4.51 -2.87 -3.48
N HIS A 3 3.97 -3.38 -4.59
CA HIS A 3 4.74 -3.56 -5.83
C HIS A 3 5.07 -2.22 -6.51
N THR A 4 4.09 -1.31 -6.53
CA THR A 4 4.18 0.08 -7.00
C THR A 4 3.21 0.95 -6.19
N SER A 5 3.41 2.27 -6.21
CA SER A 5 2.49 3.21 -5.54
C SER A 5 1.22 3.37 -6.38
N PRO A 6 0.02 3.41 -5.77
CA PRO A 6 -1.22 3.69 -6.50
C PRO A 6 -1.22 5.10 -7.13
N LEU A 7 -0.30 5.98 -6.70
CA LEU A 7 -0.15 7.34 -7.22
C LEU A 7 0.90 7.46 -8.33
N ASP A 8 1.61 6.37 -8.67
CA ASP A 8 2.53 6.38 -9.79
C ASP A 8 1.77 6.50 -11.11
N GLN A 9 2.29 7.32 -12.03
CA GLN A 9 1.70 7.55 -13.35
C GLN A 9 1.52 6.22 -14.11
N PRO A 10 0.28 5.81 -14.44
CA PRO A 10 0.05 4.61 -15.23
C PRO A 10 0.69 4.71 -16.61
N GLY A 11 1.24 3.57 -17.07
CA GLY A 11 1.94 3.46 -18.36
C GLY A 11 3.45 3.65 -18.27
N ILE A 12 4.00 3.84 -17.06
CA ILE A 12 5.44 3.98 -16.81
C ILE A 12 5.89 2.88 -15.83
N GLY A 13 6.97 2.17 -16.18
CA GLY A 13 7.55 1.13 -15.33
C GLY A 13 6.52 0.02 -14.99
N ASP A 14 6.42 -0.31 -13.71
CA ASP A 14 5.48 -1.30 -13.19
C ASP A 14 4.07 -0.70 -12.87
N ALA A 15 3.84 0.59 -13.14
CA ALA A 15 2.56 1.25 -12.89
C ALA A 15 1.59 1.05 -14.07
N GLY A 16 0.39 0.53 -13.79
CA GLY A 16 -0.58 0.19 -14.84
C GLY A 16 -1.99 -0.05 -14.30
N GLY A 17 -2.68 -1.03 -14.86
CA GLY A 17 -4.10 -1.29 -14.58
C GLY A 17 -4.40 -1.59 -13.10
N MET A 18 -3.46 -2.17 -12.36
CA MET A 18 -3.63 -2.45 -10.93
C MET A 18 -3.67 -1.17 -10.09
N ASN A 19 -2.83 -0.17 -10.41
CA ASN A 19 -2.77 1.10 -9.70
C ASN A 19 -4.11 1.84 -9.84
N ILE A 20 -4.61 1.90 -11.07
CA ILE A 20 -5.93 2.47 -11.39
C ILE A 20 -7.01 1.68 -10.63
N TYR A 21 -7.05 0.37 -10.78
CA TYR A 21 -8.06 -0.48 -10.13
C TYR A 21 -8.12 -0.29 -8.61
N VAL A 22 -6.97 -0.27 -7.93
CA VAL A 22 -6.91 -0.10 -6.46
C VAL A 22 -7.43 1.27 -6.05
N LEU A 23 -6.99 2.34 -6.72
CA LEU A 23 -7.40 3.71 -6.40
C LEU A 23 -8.90 3.92 -6.65
N GLU A 24 -9.36 3.49 -7.82
CA GLU A 24 -10.75 3.56 -8.25
C GLU A 24 -11.69 2.73 -7.36
N SER A 25 -11.24 1.55 -6.91
CA SER A 25 -11.99 0.72 -5.96
C SER A 25 -12.10 1.38 -4.59
N ALA A 26 -10.99 1.93 -4.07
CA ALA A 26 -10.97 2.62 -2.79
C ALA A 26 -11.92 3.82 -2.76
N GLN A 27 -11.93 4.63 -3.83
CA GLN A 27 -12.85 5.77 -3.96
C GLN A 27 -14.32 5.34 -3.99
N ARG A 28 -14.66 4.25 -4.70
CA ARG A 28 -16.02 3.71 -4.72
C ARG A 28 -16.44 3.15 -3.35
N MET A 29 -15.52 2.50 -2.63
CA MET A 29 -15.77 2.03 -1.26
C MET A 29 -16.04 3.20 -0.30
N ALA A 30 -15.23 4.26 -0.37
CA ALA A 30 -15.44 5.47 0.43
C ALA A 30 -16.76 6.16 0.11
N ALA A 31 -17.18 6.19 -1.15
CA ALA A 31 -18.50 6.69 -1.54
C ALA A 31 -19.67 5.87 -0.95
N MET A 32 -19.42 4.61 -0.58
CA MET A 32 -20.38 3.73 0.11
C MET A 32 -20.23 3.76 1.64
N GLY A 33 -19.38 4.63 2.19
CA GLY A 33 -19.19 4.79 3.63
C GLY A 33 -18.11 3.89 4.24
N VAL A 34 -17.28 3.24 3.43
CA VAL A 34 -16.15 2.42 3.90
C VAL A 34 -14.86 3.23 3.77
N GLU A 35 -14.22 3.56 4.90
CA GLU A 35 -12.91 4.22 4.88
C GLU A 35 -11.81 3.25 4.42
N VAL A 36 -10.90 3.72 3.58
CA VAL A 36 -9.85 2.88 2.96
C VAL A 36 -8.47 3.52 3.10
N ASP A 37 -7.55 2.78 3.70
CA ASP A 37 -6.12 3.05 3.62
C ASP A 37 -5.45 2.11 2.62
N ILE A 38 -4.81 2.68 1.61
CA ILE A 38 -3.97 1.95 0.66
C ILE A 38 -2.53 1.98 1.15
N PHE A 39 -2.06 0.86 1.67
CA PHE A 39 -0.67 0.72 2.08
C PHE A 39 0.26 0.46 0.90
N THR A 40 1.34 1.23 0.79
CA THR A 40 2.40 1.05 -0.22
C THR A 40 3.78 1.41 0.35
N ARG A 41 4.86 1.23 -0.44
CA ARG A 41 6.23 1.51 -0.01
C ARG A 41 6.59 2.98 -0.25
N ARG A 42 7.28 3.61 0.70
CA ARG A 42 7.84 4.97 0.55
C ARG A 42 9.11 4.94 -0.31
N THR A 43 9.04 5.45 -1.53
CA THR A 43 10.20 5.51 -2.44
C THR A 43 11.11 6.70 -2.14
N ASP A 44 10.54 7.82 -1.70
CA ASP A 44 11.25 9.05 -1.31
C ASP A 44 11.10 9.28 0.20
N SER A 45 12.22 9.33 0.93
CA SER A 45 12.23 9.53 2.39
C SER A 45 11.64 10.87 2.82
N GLU A 46 11.58 11.84 1.92
CA GLU A 46 11.03 13.17 2.22
C GLU A 46 9.53 13.26 1.89
N ALA A 47 8.98 12.34 1.09
CA ALA A 47 7.55 12.33 0.74
C ALA A 47 6.68 12.07 1.98
N PRO A 48 5.50 12.67 2.17
CA PRO A 48 4.72 12.50 3.40
C PRO A 48 4.39 11.03 3.72
N GLU A 49 4.29 10.68 5.01
CA GLU A 49 3.92 9.33 5.45
C GLU A 49 2.49 8.93 5.05
N ILE A 50 1.60 9.92 4.93
CA ILE A 50 0.19 9.76 4.57
C ILE A 50 -0.19 10.83 3.56
N VAL A 51 -0.88 10.41 2.49
CA VAL A 51 -1.48 11.32 1.49
C VAL A 51 -2.98 11.06 1.46
N GLU A 52 -3.77 12.10 1.73
CA GLU A 52 -5.22 12.04 1.51
C GLU A 52 -5.54 12.21 0.02
N ILE A 53 -6.29 11.27 -0.53
CA ILE A 53 -6.70 11.29 -1.95
C ILE A 53 -8.06 11.95 -2.08
N SER A 54 -8.97 11.58 -1.19
CA SER A 54 -10.33 12.08 -1.09
C SER A 54 -10.86 11.75 0.30
N LYS A 55 -12.00 12.33 0.68
CA LYS A 55 -12.68 11.98 1.93
C LYS A 55 -12.84 10.46 2.06
N GLY A 56 -12.26 9.88 3.11
CA GLY A 56 -12.30 8.44 3.39
C GLY A 56 -11.30 7.59 2.61
N VAL A 57 -10.38 8.17 1.82
CA VAL A 57 -9.31 7.43 1.12
C VAL A 57 -7.94 8.05 1.38
N ARG A 58 -7.04 7.26 1.95
CA ARG A 58 -5.64 7.68 2.17
C ARG A 58 -4.67 6.68 1.56
N VAL A 59 -3.54 7.16 1.08
CA VAL A 59 -2.37 6.33 0.79
C VAL A 59 -1.43 6.44 1.98
N ARG A 60 -0.99 5.29 2.49
CA ARG A 60 -0.09 5.21 3.64
C ARG A 60 1.19 4.52 3.24
N TYR A 61 2.30 5.16 3.58
CA TYR A 61 3.61 4.71 3.16
C TYR A 61 4.30 3.94 4.28
N PHE A 62 4.82 2.77 3.93
CA PHE A 62 5.73 2.02 4.79
C PHE A 62 7.12 2.64 4.72
N ASP A 63 7.67 2.92 5.90
CA ASP A 63 9.02 3.43 6.08
C ASP A 63 10.04 2.28 6.03
N CYS A 64 10.10 1.59 4.89
CA CYS A 64 10.97 0.43 4.70
C CYS A 64 11.42 0.30 3.24
N GLY A 65 12.73 0.17 3.04
CA GLY A 65 13.33 -0.07 1.74
C GLY A 65 13.17 1.10 0.79
N HIS A 66 13.61 2.31 1.16
CA HIS A 66 13.55 3.53 0.33
C HIS A 66 14.29 3.40 -1.01
N GLY A 67 14.05 4.36 -1.90
CA GLY A 67 14.65 4.43 -3.23
C GLY A 67 13.89 3.61 -4.27
N HIS A 68 14.44 3.58 -5.48
CA HIS A 68 13.91 2.72 -6.54
C HIS A 68 14.33 1.26 -6.28
N LEU A 69 13.36 0.36 -6.26
CA LEU A 69 13.59 -1.08 -6.14
C LEU A 69 12.90 -1.76 -7.31
N THR A 70 13.59 -2.69 -7.96
CA THR A 70 12.96 -3.56 -8.96
C THR A 70 12.07 -4.58 -8.26
N LYS A 71 11.16 -5.16 -9.03
CA LYS A 71 10.28 -6.24 -8.58
C LYS A 71 11.02 -7.41 -7.94
N GLU A 72 12.20 -7.74 -8.45
CA GLU A 72 13.05 -8.84 -7.99
C GLU A 72 13.75 -8.52 -6.67
N GLN A 73 13.90 -7.23 -6.33
CA GLN A 73 14.52 -6.77 -5.09
C GLN A 73 13.50 -6.67 -3.94
N LEU A 74 12.23 -6.39 -4.25
CA LEU A 74 11.15 -6.26 -3.26
C LEU A 74 11.02 -7.45 -2.28
N PRO A 75 11.20 -8.73 -2.68
CA PRO A 75 11.05 -9.86 -1.77
C PRO A 75 11.97 -9.80 -0.55
N THR A 76 13.17 -9.23 -0.69
CA THR A 76 14.12 -9.05 0.42
C THR A 76 13.58 -8.13 1.52
N HIS A 77 12.63 -7.25 1.19
CA HIS A 77 12.05 -6.29 2.12
C HIS A 77 10.75 -6.77 2.78
N ILE A 78 10.22 -7.95 2.43
CA ILE A 78 8.93 -8.44 2.96
C ILE A 78 8.89 -8.42 4.49
N VAL A 79 9.97 -8.88 5.15
CA VAL A 79 10.02 -8.92 6.63
C VAL A 79 9.91 -7.53 7.24
N GLY A 80 10.60 -6.53 6.67
CA GLY A 80 10.52 -5.15 7.14
C GLY A 80 9.16 -4.52 6.88
N LEU A 81 8.61 -4.73 5.68
CA LEU A 81 7.28 -4.25 5.30
C LEU A 81 6.18 -4.87 6.19
N SER A 82 6.27 -6.16 6.51
CA SER A 82 5.35 -6.82 7.44
C SER A 82 5.42 -6.23 8.85
N LYS A 83 6.62 -5.91 9.35
CA LYS A 83 6.77 -5.27 10.66
C LYS A 83 6.11 -3.90 10.70
N GLU A 84 6.32 -3.07 9.68
CA GLU A 84 5.67 -1.76 9.56
C GLU A 84 4.15 -1.89 9.45
N PHE A 85 3.66 -2.83 8.63
CA PHE A 85 2.23 -3.10 8.52
C PHE A 85 1.62 -3.50 9.86
N LEU A 86 2.20 -4.48 10.55
CA LEU A 86 1.73 -4.93 11.87
C LEU A 86 1.80 -3.82 12.92
N ARG A 87 2.80 -2.94 12.86
CA ARG A 87 2.92 -1.79 13.76
C ARG A 87 1.73 -0.84 13.58
N ILE A 88 1.40 -0.50 12.35
CA ILE A 88 0.31 0.46 12.04
C ILE A 88 -1.06 -0.13 12.38
N ILE A 89 -1.35 -1.37 11.95
CA ILE A 89 -2.67 -1.99 12.19
C ILE A 89 -2.90 -2.41 13.66
N LYS A 90 -1.87 -2.36 14.52
CA LYS A 90 -2.04 -2.56 15.96
C LYS A 90 -2.44 -1.29 16.69
N SER A 91 -2.08 -0.13 16.16
CA SER A 91 -2.46 1.18 16.71
C SER A 91 -3.81 1.68 16.20
N GLU A 92 -4.35 1.04 15.15
CA GLU A 92 -5.57 1.46 14.46
C GLU A 92 -6.42 0.24 14.13
N ASN A 93 -7.74 0.37 14.17
CA ASN A 93 -8.64 -0.77 13.90
C ASN A 93 -8.99 -0.84 12.41
N TYR A 94 -8.79 -2.02 11.81
CA TYR A 94 -9.21 -2.33 10.44
C TYR A 94 -10.13 -3.55 10.46
N ASP A 95 -11.30 -3.44 9.85
CA ASP A 95 -12.27 -4.55 9.77
C ASP A 95 -11.88 -5.61 8.73
N ALA A 96 -11.14 -5.21 7.69
CA ALA A 96 -10.75 -6.09 6.60
C ALA A 96 -9.40 -5.71 6.01
N ILE A 97 -8.67 -6.72 5.50
CA ILE A 97 -7.41 -6.55 4.80
C ILE A 97 -7.56 -7.16 3.41
N HIS A 98 -7.38 -6.35 2.36
CA HIS A 98 -7.41 -6.79 0.97
C HIS A 98 -6.04 -6.58 0.31
N SER A 99 -5.32 -7.68 0.09
CA SER A 99 -3.99 -7.62 -0.52
C SER A 99 -4.04 -7.72 -2.04
N HIS A 100 -3.26 -6.89 -2.72
CA HIS A 100 -3.12 -6.90 -4.19
C HIS A 100 -1.71 -7.31 -4.58
N TYR A 101 -1.61 -8.37 -5.39
CA TYR A 101 -0.37 -9.04 -5.77
C TYR A 101 0.31 -9.86 -4.65
N TRP A 102 1.08 -10.89 -5.02
CA TRP A 102 1.59 -11.89 -4.09
C TRP A 102 2.56 -11.32 -3.03
N ILE A 103 3.35 -10.29 -3.38
CA ILE A 103 4.25 -9.62 -2.44
C ILE A 103 3.44 -8.95 -1.32
N SER A 104 2.39 -8.21 -1.67
CA SER A 104 1.49 -7.61 -0.68
C SER A 104 0.78 -8.69 0.15
N GLY A 105 0.41 -9.81 -0.47
CA GLY A 105 -0.15 -10.96 0.24
C GLY A 105 0.81 -11.51 1.29
N LYS A 106 2.09 -11.68 0.95
CA LYS A 106 3.12 -12.09 1.91
C LYS A 106 3.35 -11.05 3.01
N VAL A 107 3.32 -9.76 2.68
CA VAL A 107 3.45 -8.67 3.66
C VAL A 107 2.33 -8.71 4.70
N ALA A 108 1.08 -8.91 4.25
CA ALA A 108 -0.11 -8.88 5.11
C ALA A 108 -0.40 -10.21 5.83
N MET A 109 0.15 -11.34 5.34
CA MET A 109 -0.10 -12.69 5.87
C MET A 109 0.04 -12.82 7.39
N PRO A 110 1.03 -12.20 8.06
CA PRO A 110 1.14 -12.27 9.52
C PRO A 110 -0.01 -11.62 10.30
N ALA A 111 -0.81 -10.77 9.67
CA ALA A 111 -1.97 -10.14 10.30
C ALA A 111 -3.23 -11.03 10.29
N ALA A 112 -3.22 -12.14 9.55
CA ALA A 112 -4.33 -13.08 9.45
C ALA A 112 -4.23 -14.23 10.46
N ALA A 113 -3.31 -14.14 11.43
CA ALA A 113 -2.99 -15.19 12.41
C ALA A 113 -3.73 -15.00 13.74
#